data_AF-A0A2V7WHH5-F1
#
_entry.id   AF-A0A2V7WHH5-F1
#
_cell.length_a   1.000
_cell.length_b   1.000
_cell.length_c   1.000
_cell.angle_alpha   90.00
_cell.angle_beta   90.00
_cell.angle_gamma   90.00
#
_symmetry.space_group_name_H-M   'P 1'
#
loop_
_entity.id
_entity.type
_entity.pdbx_description
1 polymer ?
#
loop_
_entity_poly.entity_id
_entity_poly.type
_entity_poly.pdbx_seq_one_letter_code
_entity_poly.pdbx_strand_id
1 'polypeptide(L)'
;MSIPGDRLKDVPFVRASVIDNTNYEASDLLFLNGAQVNEVVDVNLIELPVSVTDSAGLPIGNLGQKNFRVLENGTPQKITNFDAASNLPIAVGLLIDHSGSMKPRMQATKDAAIAFSKSILKPTDRAFVAPFAFESTRDVPFVSDVPALQA
;
A
#
# COMPACT_ATOMS: atom_id res chain seq x y z
N MET A 1 -10.56 20.23 3.31
CA MET A 1 -10.26 20.14 4.75
C MET A 1 -8.78 20.49 4.92
N SER A 2 -8.43 21.41 5.83
CA SER A 2 -7.04 21.75 6.11
C SER A 2 -6.58 21.05 7.39
N ILE A 3 -5.42 20.39 7.37
CA ILE A 3 -4.84 19.74 8.54
C ILE A 3 -3.73 20.65 9.08
N PRO A 4 -3.80 21.06 10.36
CA PRO A 4 -2.72 21.83 10.99
C PRO A 4 -1.37 21.09 10.95
N GLY A 5 -0.29 21.79 10.57
CA GLY A 5 1.03 21.18 10.32
C GLY A 5 1.71 20.60 11.57
N ASP A 6 1.33 21.06 12.77
CA ASP A 6 1.76 20.48 14.05
C ASP A 6 1.25 19.04 14.24
N ARG A 7 0.09 18.70 13.66
CA ARG A 7 -0.46 17.32 13.66
C ARG A 7 0.23 16.39 12.68
N LEU A 8 1.11 16.92 11.84
CA LEU A 8 1.87 16.17 10.84
C LEU A 8 3.33 15.93 11.27
N LYS A 9 3.74 16.42 12.45
CA LYS A 9 5.05 16.05 13.03
C LYS A 9 5.09 14.55 13.25
N ASP A 10 6.15 13.91 12.77
CA ASP A 10 6.42 12.47 12.83
C ASP A 10 5.44 11.58 12.04
N VAL A 11 4.60 12.17 11.17
CA VAL A 11 3.73 11.42 10.28
C VAL A 11 4.51 11.07 9.00
N PRO A 12 4.74 9.79 8.67
CA PRO A 12 5.59 9.41 7.53
C PRO A 12 4.93 9.68 6.17
N PHE A 13 3.61 9.62 6.11
CA PHE A 13 2.83 9.84 4.89
C PHE A 13 1.41 10.31 5.21
N VAL A 14 0.77 10.96 4.25
CA VAL A 14 -0.66 11.29 4.27
C VAL A 14 -1.33 10.59 3.10
N ARG A 15 -2.46 9.93 3.36
CA ARG A 15 -3.33 9.38 2.31
C ARG A 15 -4.60 10.21 2.24
N ALA A 16 -4.89 10.75 1.05
CA ALA A 16 -6.17 11.36 0.74
C ALA A 16 -7.03 10.34 0.01
N SER A 17 -8.29 10.17 0.46
CA SER A 17 -9.23 9.20 -0.10
C SER A 17 -10.57 9.85 -0.36
N VAL A 18 -11.17 9.57 -1.51
CA VAL A 18 -12.53 9.96 -1.86
C VAL A 18 -13.28 8.71 -2.28
N ILE A 19 -14.45 8.49 -1.68
CA ILE A 19 -15.36 7.40 -2.03
C ILE A 19 -16.57 8.04 -2.72
N ASP A 20 -16.92 7.56 -3.91
CA ASP A 20 -18.11 8.02 -4.62
C ASP A 20 -19.39 7.28 -4.17
N ASN A 21 -20.52 7.64 -4.76
CA ASN A 21 -21.81 7.01 -4.47
C ASN A 21 -21.94 5.56 -4.98
N THR A 22 -20.96 5.06 -5.73
CA THR A 22 -20.86 3.67 -6.21
C THR A 22 -19.94 2.81 -5.33
N ASN A 23 -19.44 3.34 -4.21
CA ASN A 23 -18.40 2.73 -3.37
C ASN A 23 -17.04 2.58 -4.07
N TYR A 24 -16.82 3.24 -5.20
CA TYR A 24 -15.50 3.32 -5.81
C TYR A 24 -14.64 4.32 -5.02
N GLU A 25 -13.40 3.94 -4.74
CA GLU A 25 -12.46 4.77 -4.01
C GLU A 25 -11.31 5.21 -4.92
N ALA A 26 -11.10 6.52 -5.01
CA ALA A 26 -9.88 7.11 -5.50
C ALA A 26 -9.02 7.54 -4.31
N SER A 27 -7.74 7.20 -4.30
CA SER A 27 -6.84 7.61 -3.23
C SER A 27 -5.45 7.94 -3.72
N ASP A 28 -4.83 8.92 -3.08
CA ASP A 28 -3.46 9.37 -3.35
C ASP A 28 -2.66 9.35 -2.04
N LEU A 29 -1.36 9.09 -2.14
CA LEU A 29 -0.45 8.91 -1.00
C LEU A 29 0.77 9.81 -1.16
N LEU A 30 0.97 10.71 -0.20
CA LEU A 30 2.07 11.65 -0.15
C LEU A 30 3.01 11.30 1.00
N PHE A 31 4.30 11.16 0.72
CA PHE A 31 5.34 11.04 1.74
C PHE A 31 5.67 12.40 2.36
N LEU A 32 5.66 12.49 3.69
CA LEU A 32 5.98 13.74 4.40
C LEU A 32 7.41 13.78 4.95
N ASN A 33 8.07 12.62 5.04
CA ASN A 33 9.48 12.53 5.46
C ASN A 33 10.47 12.88 4.32
N GLY A 34 9.97 13.13 3.11
CA GLY A 34 10.69 13.82 2.03
C GLY A 34 10.98 15.25 2.45
N ALA A 35 12.24 15.71 2.41
CA ALA A 35 12.59 17.03 2.93
C ALA A 35 11.79 18.15 2.26
N GLN A 36 10.87 18.80 3.01
CA GLN A 36 10.26 20.06 2.56
C GLN A 36 11.26 21.19 2.78
N VAL A 37 12.06 21.46 1.76
CA VAL A 37 12.87 22.68 1.70
C VAL A 37 11.97 23.80 1.19
N ASN A 38 11.59 24.73 2.08
CA ASN A 38 11.02 26.02 1.69
C ASN A 38 12.17 26.93 1.21
N GLU A 39 12.63 26.68 -0.01
CA GLU A 39 13.39 27.63 -0.80
C GLU A 39 12.82 27.53 -2.21
N VAL A 40 12.40 28.64 -2.82
CA VAL A 40 11.99 28.65 -4.24
C VAL A 40 13.26 28.53 -5.08
N VAL A 41 13.79 27.32 -5.09
CA VAL A 41 14.74 26.81 -6.08
C VAL A 41 13.92 25.82 -6.90
N ASP A 42 14.08 25.85 -8.22
CA ASP A 42 13.48 24.86 -9.10
C ASP A 42 14.17 23.50 -8.83
N VAL A 43 13.75 22.81 -7.77
CA VAL A 43 14.31 21.51 -7.38
C VAL A 43 13.51 20.45 -8.11
N ASN A 44 14.06 19.95 -9.22
CA ASN A 44 13.58 18.72 -9.85
C ASN A 44 13.96 17.52 -8.96
N LEU A 45 13.21 17.31 -7.88
CA LEU A 45 13.29 16.08 -7.10
C LEU A 45 12.63 14.96 -7.91
N ILE A 46 13.42 13.96 -8.30
CA ILE A 46 12.94 12.79 -9.04
C ILE A 46 12.87 11.60 -8.08
N GLU A 47 11.69 11.01 -7.95
CA GLU A 47 11.50 9.77 -7.20
C GLU A 47 11.96 8.57 -8.03
N LEU A 48 12.82 7.73 -7.45
CA LEU A 48 13.35 6.53 -8.09
C LEU A 48 12.91 5.29 -7.28
N PRO A 49 11.83 4.59 -7.68
CA PRO A 49 11.44 3.34 -7.05
C PRO A 49 12.44 2.23 -7.42
N VAL A 50 12.99 1.55 -6.41
CA VAL A 50 13.99 0.49 -6.60
C VAL A 50 13.57 -0.79 -5.86
N SER A 51 13.66 -1.93 -6.53
CA SER A 51 13.49 -3.26 -5.94
C SER A 51 14.78 -4.07 -6.11
N VAL A 52 15.22 -4.74 -5.05
CA VAL A 52 16.44 -5.57 -5.05
C VAL A 52 16.04 -6.99 -4.67
N THR A 53 16.39 -7.96 -5.52
CA THR A 53 16.10 -9.38 -5.32
C THR A 53 17.37 -10.22 -5.38
N ASP A 54 17.35 -11.39 -4.75
CA ASP A 54 18.39 -12.40 -4.92
C ASP A 54 18.24 -13.17 -6.24
N SER A 55 19.11 -14.17 -6.46
CA SER A 55 19.08 -15.01 -7.67
C SER A 55 17.83 -15.90 -7.77
N ALA A 56 17.10 -16.12 -6.68
CA ALA A 56 15.83 -16.85 -6.65
C ALA A 56 14.61 -15.92 -6.82
N GLY A 57 14.83 -14.60 -6.93
CA GLY A 57 13.77 -13.60 -7.04
C GLY A 57 13.17 -13.17 -5.71
N LEU A 58 13.77 -13.56 -4.58
CA LEU A 58 13.31 -13.15 -3.25
C LEU A 58 13.81 -11.73 -2.93
N PRO A 59 12.95 -10.85 -2.40
CA PRO A 59 13.36 -9.50 -2.00
C PRO A 59 14.48 -9.51 -0.95
N ILE A 60 15.53 -8.72 -1.18
CA ILE A 60 16.61 -8.51 -0.21
C ILE A 60 16.25 -7.30 0.66
N GLY A 61 15.99 -7.55 1.94
CA GLY A 61 15.68 -6.52 2.93
C GLY A 61 16.92 -5.87 3.54
N ASN A 62 16.69 -4.93 4.47
CA ASN A 62 17.72 -4.27 5.31
C ASN A 62 18.82 -3.52 4.53
N LEU A 63 18.54 -3.10 3.30
CA LEU A 63 19.42 -2.24 2.53
C LEU A 63 19.22 -0.78 2.96
N GLY A 64 20.30 -0.09 3.28
CA GLY A 64 20.30 1.34 3.59
C GLY A 64 20.82 2.15 2.40
N GLN A 65 20.70 3.48 2.49
CA GLN A 65 21.18 4.43 1.48
C GLN A 65 22.63 4.17 1.02
N LYS A 66 23.51 3.76 1.95
CA LYS A 66 24.93 3.43 1.67
C LYS A 66 25.14 2.26 0.71
N ASN A 67 24.12 1.45 0.47
CA ASN A 67 24.15 0.33 -0.46
C ASN A 67 23.82 0.74 -1.90
N PHE A 68 23.48 2.01 -2.15
CA PHE A 68 23.06 2.51 -3.46
C PHE A 68 23.96 3.65 -3.95
N ARG A 69 24.10 3.74 -5.27
CA ARG A 69 24.71 4.88 -5.96
C ARG A 69 23.87 5.21 -7.18
N VAL A 70 23.36 6.44 -7.25
CA VAL A 70 22.60 6.94 -8.40
C VAL A 70 23.57 7.67 -9.33
N LEU A 71 23.47 7.37 -10.63
CA LEU A 71 24.26 8.00 -11.67
C LEU A 71 23.30 8.55 -12.73
N GLU A 72 23.52 9.79 -13.16
CA GLU A 72 22.86 10.37 -14.32
C GLU A 72 23.92 10.64 -15.38
N ASN A 73 23.80 10.00 -16.54
CA ASN A 73 24.80 10.08 -17.62
C ASN A 73 26.24 9.82 -17.13
N GLY A 74 26.40 8.90 -16.17
CA GLY A 74 27.71 8.55 -15.58
C GLY A 74 28.18 9.49 -14.46
N THR A 75 27.46 10.57 -14.17
CA THR A 75 27.78 11.50 -13.07
C THR A 75 27.06 11.08 -11.78
N PRO A 76 27.76 10.94 -10.64
CA PRO A 76 27.13 10.62 -9.35
C PRO A 76 26.14 11.70 -8.90
N GLN A 77 24.93 11.26 -8.56
CA GLN A 77 23.88 12.11 -8.00
C GLN A 77 23.77 11.88 -6.49
N LYS A 78 23.53 12.96 -5.75
CA LYS A 78 23.33 12.89 -4.31
C LYS A 78 21.94 12.36 -4.00
N ILE A 79 21.86 11.28 -3.22
CA ILE A 79 20.60 10.80 -2.66
C ILE A 79 20.25 11.73 -1.48
N THR A 80 19.21 12.54 -1.63
CA THR A 80 18.74 13.49 -0.62
C THR A 80 17.81 12.82 0.40
N ASN A 81 16.92 11.95 -0.08
CA ASN A 81 16.00 11.17 0.74
C ASN A 81 16.10 9.69 0.37
N PHE A 82 16.00 8.83 1.39
CA PHE A 82 15.99 7.38 1.22
C PHE A 82 15.00 6.79 2.23
N ASP A 83 13.90 6.28 1.71
CA ASP A 83 12.87 5.63 2.51
C ASP A 83 12.73 4.17 2.08
N ALA A 84 12.81 3.27 3.06
CA ALA A 84 12.47 1.88 2.83
C ALA A 84 10.95 1.75 2.75
N ALA A 85 10.44 1.25 1.62
CA ALA A 85 9.02 0.98 1.40
C ALA A 85 8.48 -0.22 2.21
N SER A 86 9.02 -0.48 3.41
CA SER A 86 8.65 -1.62 4.26
C SER A 86 7.40 -1.36 5.12
N ASN A 87 6.98 -0.09 5.24
CA ASN A 87 5.83 0.34 6.04
C ASN A 87 4.82 1.16 5.23
N LEU A 88 4.77 0.96 3.92
CA LEU A 88 3.70 1.55 3.12
C LEU A 88 2.37 0.85 3.42
N PRO A 89 1.27 1.61 3.60
CA PRO A 89 -0.03 1.02 3.73
C PRO A 89 -0.40 0.32 2.42
N ILE A 90 -0.77 -0.95 2.48
CA ILE A 90 -1.21 -1.69 1.29
C ILE A 90 -2.73 -1.69 1.18
N ALA A 91 -3.21 -1.88 -0.06
CA ALA A 91 -4.62 -2.12 -0.37
C ALA A 91 -4.77 -3.53 -0.96
N VAL A 92 -5.48 -4.42 -0.26
CA VAL A 92 -5.61 -5.84 -0.63
C VAL A 92 -7.04 -6.14 -1.08
N GLY A 93 -7.21 -6.70 -2.28
CA GLY A 93 -8.48 -7.27 -2.73
C GLY A 93 -8.44 -8.79 -2.67
N LEU A 94 -9.31 -9.41 -1.87
CA LEU A 94 -9.43 -10.86 -1.80
C LEU A 94 -10.67 -11.34 -2.54
N LEU A 95 -10.47 -12.09 -3.62
CA LEU A 95 -11.53 -12.64 -4.45
C LEU A 95 -11.78 -14.10 -4.07
N ILE A 96 -12.99 -14.45 -3.63
CA ILE A 96 -13.36 -15.79 -3.18
C ILE A 96 -14.27 -16.45 -4.21
N ASP A 97 -13.88 -17.63 -4.72
CA ASP A 97 -14.72 -18.42 -5.63
C ASP A 97 -15.99 -18.89 -4.92
N HIS A 98 -17.15 -18.51 -5.44
CA HIS A 98 -18.48 -18.87 -4.96
C HIS A 98 -19.25 -19.75 -5.94
N SER A 99 -18.53 -20.49 -6.80
CA SER A 99 -19.12 -21.49 -7.68
C SER A 99 -19.73 -22.67 -6.91
N GLY A 100 -20.64 -23.41 -7.54
CA GLY A 100 -21.34 -24.53 -6.89
C GLY A 100 -20.42 -25.63 -6.35
N SER A 101 -19.23 -25.80 -6.94
CA SER A 101 -18.21 -26.78 -6.50
C SER A 101 -17.51 -26.37 -5.20
N MET A 102 -17.55 -25.08 -4.84
CA MET A 102 -16.96 -24.55 -3.62
C MET A 102 -17.81 -24.75 -2.38
N LYS A 103 -19.09 -25.13 -2.53
CA LYS A 103 -20.03 -25.32 -1.42
C LYS A 103 -19.49 -26.19 -0.27
N PRO A 104 -18.80 -27.33 -0.51
CA PRO A 104 -18.22 -28.13 0.58
C PRO A 104 -16.98 -27.50 1.24
N ARG A 105 -16.30 -26.57 0.55
CA ARG A 105 -15.02 -25.98 0.99
C ARG A 105 -15.17 -24.54 1.49
N MET A 106 -16.32 -23.91 1.26
CA MET A 106 -16.57 -22.50 1.53
C MET A 106 -16.25 -22.11 2.97
N GLN A 107 -16.61 -22.94 3.96
CA GLN A 107 -16.29 -22.65 5.35
C GLN A 107 -14.77 -22.58 5.60
N ALA A 108 -14.03 -23.60 5.13
CA ALA A 108 -12.58 -23.63 5.25
C ALA A 108 -11.92 -22.48 4.48
N THR A 109 -12.46 -22.10 3.31
CA THR A 109 -11.99 -20.96 2.53
C THR A 109 -12.19 -19.64 3.28
N LYS A 110 -13.35 -19.43 3.92
CA LYS A 110 -13.60 -18.25 4.77
C LYS A 110 -12.65 -18.20 5.96
N ASP A 111 -12.46 -19.32 6.65
CA ASP A 111 -11.56 -19.38 7.81
C ASP A 111 -10.11 -19.07 7.41
N ALA A 112 -9.66 -19.60 6.27
CA ALA A 112 -8.34 -19.32 5.72
C ALA A 112 -8.19 -17.85 5.27
N ALA A 113 -9.21 -17.28 4.64
CA ALA A 113 -9.25 -15.87 4.25
C ALA A 113 -9.11 -14.95 5.47
N ILE A 114 -9.86 -15.21 6.54
CA ILE A 114 -9.79 -14.45 7.79
C ILE A 114 -8.40 -14.58 8.43
N ALA A 115 -7.86 -15.81 8.51
CA ALA A 115 -6.54 -16.05 9.07
C ALA A 115 -5.44 -15.34 8.27
N PHE A 116 -5.54 -15.36 6.94
CA PHE A 116 -4.62 -14.66 6.04
C PHE A 116 -4.71 -13.14 6.20
N SER A 117 -5.91 -12.56 6.20
CA SER A 117 -6.09 -11.12 6.43
C SER A 117 -5.50 -10.68 7.77
N LYS A 118 -5.67 -11.48 8.84
CA LYS A 118 -5.08 -11.20 10.15
C LYS A 118 -3.56 -11.29 10.18
N SER A 119 -2.94 -12.11 9.32
CA SER A 119 -1.49 -12.27 9.30
C SER A 119 -0.78 -11.21 8.49
N ILE A 120 -1.43 -10.63 7.48
CA ILE A 120 -0.79 -9.67 6.55
C ILE A 120 -1.17 -8.22 6.79
N LEU A 121 -2.37 -7.92 7.31
CA LEU A 121 -2.87 -6.54 7.41
C LEU A 121 -2.39 -5.86 8.69
N LYS A 122 -1.78 -4.69 8.52
CA LYS A 122 -1.47 -3.71 9.56
C LYS A 122 -2.63 -2.72 9.73
N PRO A 123 -2.71 -1.98 10.85
CA PRO A 123 -3.77 -0.98 11.06
C PRO A 123 -3.84 0.14 10.00
N THR A 124 -2.75 0.37 9.27
CA THR A 124 -2.67 1.36 8.19
C THR A 124 -3.19 0.84 6.84
N ASP A 125 -3.34 -0.47 6.71
CA ASP A 125 -3.74 -1.16 5.49
C ASP A 125 -5.25 -1.14 5.31
N ARG A 126 -5.69 -1.43 4.08
CA ARG A 126 -7.10 -1.63 3.79
C ARG A 126 -7.29 -2.91 3.00
N ALA A 127 -8.43 -3.56 3.19
CA ALA A 127 -8.82 -4.69 2.38
C ALA A 127 -10.29 -4.67 2.00
N PHE A 128 -10.64 -5.40 0.95
CA PHE A 128 -12.01 -5.83 0.70
C PHE A 128 -12.02 -7.32 0.34
N VAL A 129 -13.16 -7.96 0.61
CA VAL A 129 -13.45 -9.32 0.15
C VAL A 129 -14.59 -9.23 -0.86
N ALA A 130 -14.47 -9.93 -1.99
CA ALA A 130 -15.53 -10.00 -3.00
C ALA A 130 -15.69 -11.44 -3.51
N PRO A 131 -16.93 -11.96 -3.60
CA PRO A 131 -17.16 -13.24 -4.26
C PRO A 131 -16.99 -13.14 -5.78
N PHE A 132 -16.58 -14.22 -6.44
CA PHE A 132 -16.67 -14.34 -7.90
C PHE A 132 -17.24 -15.71 -8.30
N ALA A 133 -18.09 -15.73 -9.34
CA ALA A 133 -18.66 -16.96 -9.90
C ALA A 133 -18.84 -16.86 -11.43
N PHE A 134 -19.53 -15.83 -11.95
CA PHE A 134 -19.72 -15.62 -13.40
C PHE A 134 -19.72 -14.13 -13.83
N GLU A 135 -20.28 -13.21 -13.03
CA GLU A 135 -20.02 -11.76 -13.10
C GLU A 135 -19.62 -11.29 -11.69
N SER A 136 -18.52 -10.55 -11.56
CA SER A 136 -18.08 -9.98 -10.28
C SER A 136 -18.57 -8.54 -10.17
N THR A 137 -19.43 -8.28 -9.19
CA THR A 137 -19.68 -6.93 -8.68
C THR A 137 -18.99 -6.82 -7.32
N ARG A 138 -18.37 -5.67 -7.06
CA ARG A 138 -17.67 -5.39 -5.81
C ARG A 138 -18.71 -5.06 -4.75
N ASP A 139 -19.06 -6.03 -3.91
CA ASP A 139 -20.12 -5.85 -2.91
C ASP A 139 -19.67 -5.06 -1.66
N VAL A 140 -18.36 -4.89 -1.44
CA VAL A 140 -17.82 -4.29 -0.20
C VAL A 140 -16.76 -3.21 -0.48
N PRO A 141 -16.86 -2.01 0.14
CA PRO A 141 -15.83 -0.97 0.06
C PRO A 141 -14.52 -1.42 0.74
N PHE A 142 -13.44 -0.68 0.51
CA PHE A 142 -12.20 -0.89 1.29
C PHE A 142 -12.48 -0.56 2.76
N VAL A 143 -12.22 -1.51 3.65
CA VAL A 143 -12.34 -1.33 5.10
C VAL A 143 -10.97 -1.45 5.77
N SER A 144 -10.79 -0.66 6.83
CA SER A 144 -9.61 -0.69 7.71
C SER A 144 -9.82 -1.61 8.92
N ASP A 145 -11.06 -2.05 9.15
CA ASP A 145 -11.46 -2.89 10.28
C ASP A 145 -11.67 -4.33 9.82
N VAL A 146 -10.83 -5.25 10.29
CA VAL A 146 -10.85 -6.67 9.88
C VAL A 146 -12.18 -7.37 10.21
N PRO A 147 -12.82 -7.15 11.37
CA PRO A 147 -14.20 -7.58 11.65
C PRO A 147 -15.21 -7.23 10.56
N ALA A 148 -15.10 -6.07 9.90
CA ALA A 148 -16.02 -5.66 8.85
C ALA A 148 -15.90 -6.51 7.56
N LEU A 149 -14.83 -7.31 7.41
CA LEU A 149 -14.64 -8.25 6.30
C LEU A 149 -15.38 -9.58 6.50
N GLN A 150 -15.99 -9.82 7.67
CA GLN A 150 -16.65 -11.09 8.01
C GLN A 150 -18.14 -11.15 7.62
N ALA A 151 -18.71 -10.04 7.11
CA ALA A 151 -20.11 -9.91 6.73
C ALA A 151 -20.48 -10.74 5.49
#